data_AF-A0A832M4F0-F1
#
_entry.id   AF-A0A832M4F0-F1
#
_cell.length_a   1.000
_cell.length_b   1.000
_cell.length_c   1.000
_cell.angle_alpha   90.00
_cell.angle_beta   90.00
_cell.angle_gamma   90.00
#
_symmetry.space_group_name_H-M   'P 1'
#
loop_
_entity.id
_entity.type
_entity.pdbx_description
1 polymer ?
#
loop_
_entity_poly.entity_id
_entity_poly.type
_entity_poly.pdbx_seq_one_letter_code
_entity_poly.pdbx_strand_id
1 'polypeptide(L)'
;MRSSLPAILLLASLLTAPATAQKPAPFRPVEPVDTRRTAGSETGLPPRVEERVQAFFTSLTTQTPEQAFFRLFEGTKFASEKDIIDAYTEAARNEIGSSGKIKFFNHFETRKIGDRIVLTTHIVEHERRLMRWRLMFYSPVGNEWKLINLKVDDLRNFHPATPSASRPPEAVALKIEKFFIHLQSGDPAAAFQEITAGTDLAAKKDLIDAFIGRTQEAGQEHGKISSYELLDNRPLNPRHRLLTCLAATEREPLRWQFFFKVDPQTGSWLLHNIRVDDLFDESFLID
;
A
#
# COMPACT_ATOMS: atom_id res chain seq x y z
N MET A 1 59.03 -43.41 51.63
CA MET A 1 59.24 -41.95 51.78
C MET A 1 58.00 -41.28 51.18
N ARG A 2 57.06 -40.73 51.97
CA ARG A 2 56.97 -39.28 52.32
C ARG A 2 57.44 -38.39 51.14
N SER A 3 56.67 -37.47 50.54
CA SER A 3 55.63 -36.60 51.09
C SER A 3 54.79 -35.91 50.00
N SER A 4 53.67 -35.32 50.44
CA SER A 4 53.10 -34.00 50.07
C SER A 4 52.40 -33.77 48.70
N LEU A 5 51.07 -33.67 48.78
CA LEU A 5 50.15 -32.79 48.00
C LEU A 5 50.45 -31.29 48.32
N PRO A 6 50.08 -30.27 47.50
CA PRO A 6 48.68 -29.98 47.11
C PRO A 6 48.43 -29.31 45.73
N ALA A 7 47.13 -29.06 45.51
CA ALA A 7 46.43 -28.49 44.37
C ALA A 7 46.89 -27.11 43.85
N ILE A 8 46.70 -26.87 42.54
CA ILE A 8 46.45 -25.54 41.97
C ILE A 8 45.33 -25.65 40.91
N LEU A 9 44.19 -25.04 41.22
CA LEU A 9 43.17 -24.61 40.25
C LEU A 9 43.73 -23.48 39.37
N LEU A 10 43.41 -23.49 38.09
CA LEU A 10 43.42 -22.28 37.26
C LEU A 10 42.13 -22.22 36.43
N LEU A 11 41.14 -21.52 36.99
CA LEU A 11 40.05 -20.90 36.24
C LEU A 11 40.67 -19.84 35.32
N ALA A 12 40.53 -20.00 34.02
CA ALA A 12 40.71 -18.90 33.08
C ALA A 12 39.36 -18.21 32.87
N SER A 13 39.20 -17.07 33.54
CA SER A 13 38.10 -16.13 33.34
C SER A 13 38.16 -15.53 31.93
N LEU A 14 37.22 -15.90 31.07
CA LEU A 14 36.95 -15.13 29.84
C LEU A 14 36.19 -13.87 30.23
N LEU A 15 36.90 -12.75 30.26
CA LEU A 15 36.34 -11.41 30.31
C LEU A 15 35.51 -11.16 29.04
N THR A 16 34.19 -11.17 29.18
CA THR A 16 33.26 -10.61 28.20
C THR A 16 33.42 -9.09 28.19
N ALA A 17 33.95 -8.54 27.09
CA ALA A 17 33.86 -7.12 26.82
C ALA A 17 32.38 -6.75 26.56
N PRO A 18 31.91 -5.57 27.02
CA PRO A 18 30.55 -5.13 26.73
C PRO A 18 30.44 -4.80 25.23
N ALA A 19 29.44 -5.39 24.57
CA ALA A 19 29.07 -5.03 23.21
C ALA A 19 28.68 -3.55 23.17
N THR A 20 29.52 -2.73 22.55
CA THR A 20 29.21 -1.34 22.25
C THR A 20 27.98 -1.31 21.35
N ALA A 21 26.87 -0.76 21.83
CA ALA A 21 25.66 -0.56 21.06
C ALA A 21 25.98 0.32 19.84
N GLN A 22 26.00 -0.30 18.67
CA GLN A 22 26.23 0.37 17.40
C GLN A 22 24.93 1.08 17.02
N LYS A 23 24.97 2.42 16.98
CA LYS A 23 23.84 3.27 16.55
C LYS A 23 23.42 2.84 15.14
N PRO A 24 22.12 2.54 14.87
CA PRO A 24 21.67 2.18 13.53
C PRO A 24 21.99 3.31 12.55
N ALA A 25 22.56 2.95 11.40
CA ALA A 25 22.95 3.92 10.39
C ALA A 25 21.70 4.62 9.81
N PRO A 26 21.71 5.95 9.66
CA PRO A 26 20.61 6.66 9.02
C PRO A 26 20.47 6.27 7.55
N PHE A 27 19.23 6.39 7.07
CA PHE A 27 18.75 6.17 5.71
C PHE A 27 19.81 6.46 4.62
N ARG A 28 20.14 5.45 3.81
CA ARG A 28 20.93 5.62 2.58
C ARG A 28 20.00 5.52 1.37
N PRO A 29 19.59 6.65 0.77
CA PRO A 29 18.86 6.60 -0.50
C PRO A 29 19.79 6.05 -1.59
N VAL A 30 19.33 5.01 -2.29
CA VAL A 30 19.88 4.62 -3.59
C VAL A 30 19.54 5.73 -4.57
N GLU A 31 20.50 6.18 -5.38
CA GLU A 31 20.27 7.25 -6.36
C GLU A 31 19.12 6.87 -7.31
N PRO A 32 18.10 7.73 -7.46
CA PRO A 32 16.94 7.41 -8.28
C PRO A 32 17.29 7.46 -9.76
N VAL A 33 16.87 6.42 -10.51
CA VAL A 33 16.63 6.54 -11.94
C VAL A 33 15.44 7.49 -12.11
N ASP A 34 15.71 8.64 -12.71
CA ASP A 34 14.74 9.73 -12.87
C ASP A 34 13.71 9.38 -13.94
N THR A 35 12.54 8.90 -13.52
CA THR A 35 11.33 8.89 -14.36
C THR A 35 10.34 9.93 -13.85
N ARG A 36 10.74 11.20 -13.85
CA ARG A 36 9.79 12.32 -13.79
C ARG A 36 8.86 12.27 -15.01
N ARG A 37 7.62 11.81 -14.81
CA ARG A 37 6.50 12.10 -15.72
C ARG A 37 5.55 13.07 -15.02
N THR A 38 5.70 14.35 -15.35
CA THR A 38 4.81 15.44 -14.95
C THR A 38 3.48 15.37 -15.69
N ALA A 39 2.46 15.95 -15.04
CA ALA A 39 1.06 15.99 -15.43
C ALA A 39 0.82 16.41 -16.89
N GLY A 40 0.12 15.54 -17.61
CA GLY A 40 -0.59 15.73 -18.88
C GLY A 40 -1.36 14.44 -19.11
N SER A 41 -2.69 14.47 -19.10
CA SER A 41 -3.55 13.27 -19.11
C SER A 41 -3.56 12.61 -20.49
N GLU A 42 -2.45 12.01 -20.88
CA GLU A 42 -2.52 10.87 -21.79
C GLU A 42 -2.58 9.63 -20.92
N THR A 43 -3.80 9.17 -20.61
CA THR A 43 -4.01 7.88 -19.92
C THR A 43 -3.40 6.73 -20.71
N GLY A 44 -2.99 6.95 -21.97
CA GLY A 44 -2.45 5.96 -22.89
C GLY A 44 -3.50 4.96 -23.33
N LEU A 45 -4.77 5.20 -22.98
CA LEU A 45 -5.92 4.39 -23.34
C LEU A 45 -6.39 4.71 -24.75
N PRO A 46 -6.96 3.72 -25.46
CA PRO A 46 -7.78 4.01 -26.63
C PRO A 46 -8.94 4.96 -26.26
N PRO A 47 -9.26 5.97 -27.07
CA PRO A 47 -10.28 6.99 -26.72
C PRO A 47 -11.64 6.39 -26.30
N ARG A 48 -12.11 5.35 -27.00
CA ARG A 48 -13.35 4.65 -26.66
C ARG A 48 -13.32 3.96 -25.30
N VAL A 49 -12.16 3.44 -24.90
CA VAL A 49 -11.97 2.82 -23.57
C VAL A 49 -12.02 3.91 -22.50
N GLU A 50 -11.33 5.02 -22.73
CA GLU A 50 -11.31 6.17 -21.82
C GLU A 50 -12.72 6.75 -21.60
N GLU A 51 -13.46 7.03 -22.68
CA GLU A 51 -14.85 7.50 -22.62
C GLU A 51 -15.75 6.53 -21.83
N ARG A 52 -15.64 5.23 -22.12
CA ARG A 52 -16.45 4.19 -21.47
C ARG A 52 -16.16 4.09 -19.98
N VAL A 53 -14.89 4.14 -19.60
CA VAL A 53 -14.47 4.06 -18.19
C VAL A 53 -14.87 5.34 -17.43
N GLN A 54 -14.72 6.51 -18.06
CA GLN A 54 -15.16 7.79 -17.49
C GLN A 54 -16.68 7.78 -17.24
N ALA A 55 -17.46 7.33 -18.22
CA ALA A 55 -18.91 7.22 -18.09
C ALA A 55 -19.30 6.22 -16.98
N PHE A 56 -18.62 5.09 -16.89
CA PHE A 56 -18.84 4.08 -15.86
C PHE A 56 -18.68 4.65 -14.44
N PHE A 57 -17.52 5.25 -14.13
CA PHE A 57 -17.28 5.79 -12.79
C PHE A 57 -18.16 7.00 -12.49
N THR A 58 -18.48 7.82 -13.49
CA THR A 58 -19.45 8.92 -13.33
C THR A 58 -20.82 8.36 -12.92
N SER A 59 -21.31 7.32 -13.58
CA SER A 59 -22.59 6.67 -13.19
C SER A 59 -22.54 6.02 -11.80
N LEU A 60 -21.40 5.45 -11.40
CA LEU A 60 -21.23 4.96 -10.02
C LEU A 60 -21.31 6.08 -8.98
N THR A 61 -20.73 7.26 -9.27
CA THR A 61 -20.81 8.42 -8.36
C THR A 61 -22.22 8.98 -8.21
N THR A 62 -23.06 8.88 -9.26
CA THR A 62 -24.47 9.31 -9.22
C THR A 62 -25.43 8.25 -8.70
N GLN A 63 -24.90 7.15 -8.14
CA GLN A 63 -25.68 6.03 -7.57
C GLN A 63 -26.60 5.34 -8.59
N THR A 64 -26.15 5.25 -9.85
CA THR A 64 -26.84 4.52 -10.92
C THR A 64 -26.04 3.29 -11.37
N PRO A 65 -25.72 2.33 -10.47
CA PRO A 65 -24.80 1.23 -10.77
C PRO A 65 -25.28 0.33 -11.90
N GLU A 66 -26.58 0.11 -12.02
CA GLU A 66 -27.16 -0.69 -13.11
C GLU A 66 -26.84 -0.10 -14.48
N GLN A 67 -27.06 1.22 -14.65
CA GLN A 67 -26.72 1.92 -15.89
C GLN A 67 -25.20 1.93 -16.14
N ALA A 68 -24.40 2.02 -15.07
CA ALA A 68 -22.95 1.94 -15.17
C ALA A 68 -22.52 0.58 -15.77
N PHE A 69 -22.97 -0.53 -15.19
CA PHE A 69 -22.61 -1.87 -15.66
C PHE A 69 -23.19 -2.21 -17.02
N PHE A 70 -24.42 -1.78 -17.32
CA PHE A 70 -25.01 -1.95 -18.65
C PHE A 70 -24.12 -1.33 -19.75
N ARG A 71 -23.67 -0.10 -19.55
CA ARG A 71 -22.76 0.58 -20.50
C ARG A 71 -21.37 -0.03 -20.52
N LEU A 72 -20.86 -0.46 -19.38
CA LEU A 72 -19.53 -1.06 -19.28
C LEU A 72 -19.44 -2.39 -20.05
N PHE A 73 -20.50 -3.21 -19.97
CA PHE A 73 -20.59 -4.51 -20.64
C PHE A 73 -21.03 -4.45 -22.11
N GLU A 74 -21.31 -3.27 -22.64
CA GLU A 74 -21.72 -3.10 -24.05
C GLU A 74 -20.71 -3.75 -25.02
N GLY A 75 -21.23 -4.57 -25.94
CA GLY A 75 -20.44 -5.30 -26.93
C GLY A 75 -19.75 -6.57 -26.41
N THR A 76 -19.92 -6.90 -25.12
CA THR A 76 -19.50 -8.18 -24.53
C THR A 76 -20.64 -9.21 -24.58
N LYS A 77 -20.34 -10.49 -24.33
CA LYS A 77 -21.37 -11.53 -24.21
C LYS A 77 -22.34 -11.27 -23.03
N PHE A 78 -21.88 -10.53 -22.03
CA PHE A 78 -22.65 -10.23 -20.82
C PHE A 78 -23.66 -9.08 -21.01
N ALA A 79 -23.62 -8.37 -22.14
CA ALA A 79 -24.49 -7.21 -22.38
C ALA A 79 -26.00 -7.56 -22.34
N SER A 80 -26.35 -8.80 -22.67
CA SER A 80 -27.72 -9.32 -22.64
C SER A 80 -28.01 -10.25 -21.46
N GLU A 81 -27.02 -10.52 -20.60
CA GLU A 81 -27.16 -11.45 -19.47
C GLU A 81 -27.58 -10.67 -18.22
N LYS A 82 -28.89 -10.44 -18.08
CA LYS A 82 -29.46 -9.64 -16.98
C LYS A 82 -28.97 -10.10 -15.60
N ASP A 83 -28.96 -11.40 -15.35
CA ASP A 83 -28.55 -11.96 -14.05
C ASP A 83 -27.09 -11.60 -13.69
N ILE A 84 -26.21 -11.52 -14.69
CA ILE A 84 -24.82 -11.10 -14.48
C ILE A 84 -24.76 -9.61 -14.17
N ILE A 85 -25.48 -8.78 -14.92
CA ILE A 85 -25.54 -7.32 -14.68
C ILE A 85 -26.10 -7.05 -13.28
N ASP A 86 -27.16 -7.75 -12.88
CA ASP A 86 -27.76 -7.66 -11.55
C ASP A 86 -26.74 -8.06 -10.46
N ALA A 87 -26.02 -9.16 -10.65
CA ALA A 87 -25.01 -9.62 -9.69
C ALA A 87 -23.88 -8.59 -9.47
N TYR A 88 -23.35 -8.00 -10.56
CA TYR A 88 -22.34 -6.94 -10.45
C TYR A 88 -22.91 -5.65 -9.83
N THR A 89 -24.16 -5.32 -10.15
CA THR A 89 -24.87 -4.16 -9.58
C THR A 89 -25.05 -4.31 -8.08
N GLU A 90 -25.51 -5.47 -7.62
CA GLU A 90 -25.68 -5.79 -6.20
C GLU A 90 -24.32 -5.82 -5.47
N ALA A 91 -23.29 -6.44 -6.05
CA ALA A 91 -21.95 -6.42 -5.48
C ALA A 91 -21.42 -5.00 -5.31
N ALA A 92 -21.61 -4.13 -6.31
CA ALA A 92 -21.19 -2.73 -6.22
C ALA A 92 -22.02 -1.94 -5.19
N ARG A 93 -23.33 -2.18 -5.09
CA ARG A 93 -24.18 -1.56 -4.05
C ARG A 93 -23.71 -1.96 -2.66
N ASN A 94 -23.43 -3.23 -2.43
CA ASN A 94 -22.92 -3.74 -1.17
C ASN A 94 -21.55 -3.14 -0.82
N GLU A 95 -20.64 -3.06 -1.79
CA GLU A 95 -19.34 -2.44 -1.58
C GLU A 95 -19.48 -0.95 -1.26
N ILE A 96 -20.25 -0.19 -2.03
CA ILE A 96 -20.52 1.25 -1.76
C ILE A 96 -21.21 1.44 -0.41
N GLY A 97 -22.13 0.55 -0.02
CA GLY A 97 -22.79 0.58 1.28
C GLY A 97 -21.81 0.39 2.45
N SER A 98 -20.83 -0.51 2.30
CA SER A 98 -19.85 -0.80 3.33
C SER A 98 -18.70 0.23 3.39
N SER A 99 -18.17 0.62 2.24
CA SER A 99 -17.04 1.56 2.06
C SER A 99 -17.45 3.03 2.10
N GLY A 100 -18.74 3.32 1.96
CA GLY A 100 -19.28 4.68 1.86
C GLY A 100 -19.30 5.20 0.41
N LYS A 101 -19.84 6.41 0.23
CA LYS A 101 -20.01 7.01 -1.09
C LYS A 101 -18.67 7.22 -1.79
N ILE A 102 -18.66 7.08 -3.11
CA ILE A 102 -17.50 7.43 -3.95
C ILE A 102 -17.36 8.95 -3.97
N LYS A 103 -16.19 9.45 -3.60
CA LYS A 103 -15.84 10.88 -3.62
C LYS A 103 -15.21 11.27 -4.94
N PHE A 104 -14.27 10.47 -5.41
CA PHE A 104 -13.60 10.66 -6.70
C PHE A 104 -13.00 9.36 -7.19
N PHE A 105 -12.61 9.35 -8.46
CA PHE A 105 -11.82 8.31 -9.07
C PHE A 105 -10.70 8.94 -9.89
N ASN A 106 -9.55 8.28 -9.96
CA ASN A 106 -8.44 8.70 -10.80
C ASN A 106 -7.88 7.52 -11.55
N HIS A 107 -7.49 7.75 -12.80
CA HIS A 107 -6.61 6.85 -13.53
C HIS A 107 -5.26 6.73 -12.80
N PHE A 108 -4.75 5.50 -12.71
CA PHE A 108 -3.52 5.19 -11.99
C PHE A 108 -2.46 4.62 -12.91
N GLU A 109 -2.82 3.60 -13.69
CA GLU A 109 -1.88 2.93 -14.58
C GLU A 109 -2.62 2.39 -15.80
N THR A 110 -1.98 2.47 -16.96
CA THR A 110 -2.37 1.72 -18.15
C THR A 110 -1.23 0.78 -18.52
N ARG A 111 -1.57 -0.50 -18.70
CA ARG A 111 -0.64 -1.52 -19.20
C ARG A 111 -1.19 -2.08 -20.50
N LYS A 112 -0.40 -1.97 -21.57
CA LYS A 112 -0.68 -2.61 -22.85
C LYS A 112 -0.07 -4.01 -22.86
N ILE A 113 -0.82 -4.99 -23.35
CA ILE A 113 -0.36 -6.37 -23.53
C ILE A 113 -0.51 -6.68 -25.03
N GLY A 114 0.58 -6.47 -25.77
CA GLY A 114 0.52 -6.36 -27.23
C GLY A 114 -0.37 -5.20 -27.68
N ASP A 115 -0.92 -5.29 -28.89
CA ASP A 115 -1.72 -4.22 -29.50
C ASP A 115 -3.22 -4.31 -29.21
N ARG A 116 -3.67 -5.46 -28.69
CA ARG A 116 -5.09 -5.81 -28.60
C ARG A 116 -5.63 -5.89 -27.19
N ILE A 117 -4.78 -5.83 -26.17
CA ILE A 117 -5.23 -5.91 -24.78
C ILE A 117 -4.71 -4.68 -24.03
N VAL A 118 -5.61 -4.05 -23.28
CA VAL A 118 -5.26 -2.96 -22.38
C VAL A 118 -5.87 -3.22 -21.01
N LEU A 119 -5.02 -3.20 -19.99
CA LEU A 119 -5.43 -3.18 -18.59
C LEU A 119 -5.34 -1.73 -18.10
N THR A 120 -6.45 -1.22 -17.59
CA THR A 120 -6.49 0.09 -16.95
C THR A 120 -6.82 -0.05 -15.48
N THR A 121 -6.02 0.59 -14.64
CA THR A 121 -6.17 0.59 -13.18
C THR A 121 -6.59 1.98 -12.73
N HIS A 122 -7.61 2.03 -11.87
CA HIS A 122 -8.13 3.25 -11.28
C HIS A 122 -8.12 3.13 -9.76
N ILE A 123 -7.77 4.23 -9.10
CA ILE A 123 -7.94 4.38 -7.65
C ILE A 123 -9.21 5.16 -7.40
N VAL A 124 -10.14 4.53 -6.70
CA VAL A 124 -11.44 5.09 -6.34
C VAL A 124 -11.44 5.37 -4.84
N GLU A 125 -11.61 6.64 -4.47
CA GLU A 125 -11.77 7.03 -3.07
C GLU A 125 -13.23 6.96 -2.67
N HIS A 126 -13.49 6.13 -1.67
CA HIS A 126 -14.73 6.11 -0.92
C HIS A 126 -14.56 6.88 0.39
N GLU A 127 -15.66 7.19 1.07
CA GLU A 127 -15.62 7.86 2.38
C GLU A 127 -14.76 7.12 3.42
N ARG A 128 -14.69 5.79 3.36
CA ARG A 128 -14.00 4.96 4.36
C ARG A 128 -12.85 4.12 3.80
N ARG A 129 -12.74 3.97 2.48
CA ARG A 129 -11.74 3.06 1.85
C ARG A 129 -11.20 3.62 0.54
N LEU A 130 -9.99 3.19 0.19
CA LEU A 130 -9.42 3.35 -1.15
C LEU A 130 -9.52 2.01 -1.88
N MET A 131 -10.24 2.00 -2.98
CA MET A 131 -10.47 0.79 -3.78
C MET A 131 -9.69 0.86 -5.08
N ARG A 132 -9.11 -0.26 -5.47
CA ARG A 132 -8.43 -0.43 -6.75
C ARG A 132 -9.35 -1.15 -7.72
N TRP A 133 -9.64 -0.50 -8.83
CA TRP A 133 -10.45 -1.05 -9.90
C TRP A 133 -9.56 -1.36 -11.09
N ARG A 134 -9.61 -2.61 -11.57
CA ARG A 134 -8.82 -3.11 -12.68
C ARG A 134 -9.76 -3.58 -13.78
N LEU A 135 -9.72 -2.89 -14.91
CA LEU A 135 -10.56 -3.16 -16.06
C LEU A 135 -9.68 -3.58 -17.23
N MET A 136 -9.89 -4.79 -17.74
CA MET A 136 -9.15 -5.34 -18.86
C MET A 136 -10.04 -5.36 -20.10
N PHE A 137 -9.58 -4.70 -21.15
CA PHE A 137 -10.26 -4.63 -22.43
C PHE A 137 -9.48 -5.37 -23.50
N TYR A 138 -10.21 -6.01 -24.42
CA TYR A 138 -9.68 -6.67 -25.61
C TYR A 138 -10.29 -6.08 -26.87
N SER A 139 -9.47 -5.90 -27.90
CA SER A 139 -9.90 -5.52 -29.24
C SER A 139 -9.74 -6.69 -30.22
N PRO A 140 -10.84 -7.32 -30.67
CA PRO A 140 -10.76 -8.38 -31.67
C PRO A 140 -10.35 -7.83 -33.05
N VAL A 141 -10.88 -6.67 -33.43
CA VAL A 141 -10.63 -6.00 -34.71
C VAL A 141 -10.76 -4.49 -34.55
N GLY A 142 -9.81 -3.74 -35.11
CA GLY A 142 -9.92 -2.28 -35.28
C GLY A 142 -10.07 -1.50 -33.97
N ASN A 143 -11.15 -0.71 -33.87
CA ASN A 143 -11.41 0.20 -32.75
C ASN A 143 -12.59 -0.27 -31.86
N GLU A 144 -12.92 -1.56 -31.92
CA GLU A 144 -13.87 -2.15 -30.98
C GLU A 144 -13.13 -2.65 -29.75
N TRP A 145 -13.51 -2.17 -28.56
CA TRP A 145 -12.91 -2.58 -27.29
C TRP A 145 -13.99 -3.17 -26.39
N LYS A 146 -13.76 -4.39 -25.92
CA LYS A 146 -14.71 -5.17 -25.12
C LYS A 146 -14.10 -5.45 -23.76
N LEU A 147 -14.85 -5.20 -22.69
CA LEU A 147 -14.40 -5.58 -21.35
C LEU A 147 -14.36 -7.11 -21.27
N ILE A 148 -13.22 -7.66 -20.87
CA ILE A 148 -13.03 -9.11 -20.69
C ILE A 148 -12.80 -9.50 -19.24
N ASN A 149 -12.38 -8.56 -18.38
CA ASN A 149 -12.21 -8.81 -16.96
C ASN A 149 -12.40 -7.51 -16.16
N LEU A 150 -13.06 -7.62 -15.01
CA LEU A 150 -13.21 -6.57 -14.02
C LEU A 150 -12.85 -7.16 -12.66
N LYS A 151 -11.85 -6.56 -12.00
CA LYS A 151 -11.48 -6.89 -10.63
C LYS A 151 -11.50 -5.64 -9.76
N VAL A 152 -12.08 -5.79 -8.59
CA VAL A 152 -12.09 -4.76 -7.55
C VAL A 152 -11.42 -5.37 -6.32
N ASP A 153 -10.45 -4.67 -5.78
CA ASP A 153 -9.77 -5.08 -4.56
C ASP A 153 -9.42 -3.87 -3.71
N ASP A 154 -9.34 -4.08 -2.40
CA ASP A 154 -8.89 -3.04 -1.49
C ASP A 154 -7.44 -2.67 -1.81
N LEU A 155 -7.14 -1.38 -1.93
CA LEU A 155 -5.79 -0.93 -2.24
C LEU A 155 -4.77 -1.33 -1.15
N ARG A 156 -5.23 -1.66 0.06
CA ARG A 156 -4.42 -2.25 1.13
C ARG A 156 -3.84 -3.62 0.77
N ASN A 157 -4.38 -4.33 -0.23
CA ASN A 157 -3.85 -5.60 -0.71
C ASN A 157 -2.95 -5.42 -1.95
N PHE A 158 -2.51 -4.19 -2.21
CA PHE A 158 -1.68 -3.91 -3.37
C PHE A 158 -0.22 -4.27 -3.10
N HIS A 159 0.32 -5.14 -3.95
CA HIS A 159 1.73 -5.45 -4.04
C HIS A 159 2.25 -4.98 -5.41
N PRO A 160 3.21 -4.04 -5.42
CA PRO A 160 3.79 -3.56 -6.68
C PRO A 160 4.69 -4.64 -7.28
N ALA A 161 4.43 -5.02 -8.53
CA ALA A 161 5.28 -5.97 -9.26
C ALA A 161 6.70 -5.42 -9.54
N THR A 162 6.86 -4.09 -9.54
CA THR A 162 8.15 -3.44 -9.70
C THR A 162 8.22 -2.31 -8.67
N PRO A 163 8.79 -2.56 -7.47
CA PRO A 163 8.92 -1.55 -6.44
C PRO A 163 9.91 -0.46 -6.86
N SER A 164 9.64 0.79 -6.45
CA SER A 164 10.53 1.92 -6.69
C SER A 164 10.78 2.69 -5.41
N ALA A 165 12.00 2.59 -4.88
CA ALA A 165 12.45 3.28 -3.67
C ALA A 165 12.77 4.77 -3.89
N SER A 166 12.03 5.44 -4.78
CA SER A 166 12.21 6.88 -5.03
C SER A 166 12.02 7.68 -3.73
N ARG A 167 12.79 8.76 -3.55
CA ARG A 167 12.73 9.54 -2.30
C ARG A 167 11.33 10.16 -2.11
N PRO A 168 10.65 9.92 -0.97
CA PRO A 168 9.36 10.54 -0.68
C PRO A 168 9.51 12.04 -0.34
N PRO A 169 8.40 12.81 -0.35
CA PRO A 169 8.43 14.19 0.14
C PRO A 169 9.05 14.27 1.54
N GLU A 170 9.85 15.30 1.82
CA GLU A 170 10.63 15.41 3.05
C GLU A 170 9.77 15.29 4.32
N ALA A 171 8.60 15.93 4.33
CA ALA A 171 7.65 15.82 5.45
C ALA A 171 7.14 14.39 5.68
N VAL A 172 6.98 13.60 4.61
CA VAL A 172 6.59 12.18 4.71
C VAL A 172 7.79 11.35 5.17
N ALA A 173 8.98 11.59 4.61
CA ALA A 173 10.21 10.90 5.00
C ALA A 173 10.46 11.03 6.51
N LEU A 174 10.34 12.25 7.05
CA LEU A 174 10.55 12.54 8.47
C LEU A 174 9.52 11.82 9.35
N LYS A 175 8.24 11.75 8.93
CA LYS A 175 7.20 11.01 9.67
C LYS A 175 7.53 9.52 9.75
N ILE A 176 7.99 8.92 8.65
CA ILE A 176 8.38 7.50 8.61
C ILE A 176 9.62 7.24 9.47
N GLU A 177 10.64 8.10 9.37
CA GLU A 177 11.86 7.97 10.17
C GLU A 177 11.55 7.99 11.67
N LYS A 178 10.80 8.98 12.14
CA LYS A 178 10.42 9.06 13.55
C LYS A 178 9.56 7.89 14.00
N PHE A 179 8.63 7.44 13.16
CA PHE A 179 7.82 6.27 13.44
C PHE A 179 8.69 5.04 13.74
N PHE A 180 9.66 4.74 12.87
CA PHE A 180 10.55 3.60 13.08
C PHE A 180 11.54 3.80 14.22
N ILE A 181 11.99 5.03 14.52
CA ILE A 181 12.81 5.31 15.71
C ILE A 181 12.08 4.91 17.00
N HIS A 182 10.79 5.26 17.11
CA HIS A 182 9.97 4.87 18.25
C HIS A 182 9.77 3.34 18.33
N LEU A 183 9.51 2.69 17.19
CA LEU A 183 9.40 1.22 17.14
C LEU A 183 10.71 0.51 17.53
N GLN A 184 11.86 0.96 17.03
CA GLN A 184 13.19 0.44 17.40
C GLN A 184 13.50 0.64 18.89
N SER A 185 12.92 1.69 19.50
CA SER A 185 13.04 1.96 20.93
C SER A 185 12.06 1.16 21.79
N GLY A 186 11.19 0.34 21.18
CA GLY A 186 10.18 -0.45 21.88
C GLY A 186 8.97 0.37 22.34
N ASP A 187 8.73 1.54 21.75
CA ASP A 187 7.62 2.43 22.09
C ASP A 187 6.62 2.60 20.93
N PRO A 188 5.78 1.59 20.66
CA PRO A 188 4.75 1.71 19.63
C PRO A 188 3.71 2.78 19.97
N ALA A 189 3.45 3.08 21.24
CA ALA A 189 2.48 4.10 21.62
C ALA A 189 2.91 5.48 21.14
N ALA A 190 4.17 5.87 21.37
CA ALA A 190 4.73 7.11 20.85
C ALA A 190 4.75 7.13 19.32
N ALA A 191 5.08 6.01 18.68
CA ALA A 191 5.08 5.88 17.22
C ALA A 191 3.72 6.23 16.62
N PHE A 192 2.64 5.59 17.12
CA PHE A 192 1.29 5.83 16.63
C PHE A 192 0.75 7.21 17.01
N GLN A 193 1.06 7.72 18.20
CA GLN A 193 0.68 9.06 18.61
C GLN A 193 1.25 10.12 17.65
N GLU A 194 2.54 10.03 17.31
CA GLU A 194 3.20 11.03 16.47
C GLU A 194 2.78 10.92 15.00
N ILE A 195 2.72 9.72 14.43
CA ILE A 195 2.39 9.56 13.00
C ILE A 195 0.93 9.91 12.69
N THR A 196 0.02 9.74 13.65
CA THR A 196 -1.42 10.05 13.49
C THR A 196 -1.79 11.47 13.92
N ALA A 197 -0.84 12.25 14.47
CA ALA A 197 -1.09 13.61 14.89
C ALA A 197 -1.66 14.47 13.74
N GLY A 198 -2.76 15.18 14.04
CA GLY A 198 -3.46 16.03 13.07
C GLY A 198 -4.33 15.28 12.07
N THR A 199 -4.56 13.97 12.26
CA THR A 199 -5.39 13.15 11.36
C THR A 199 -6.71 12.74 12.04
N ASP A 200 -7.71 12.37 11.23
CA ASP A 200 -8.96 11.76 11.72
C ASP A 200 -8.73 10.43 12.47
N LEU A 201 -7.56 9.79 12.28
CA LEU A 201 -7.20 8.55 12.98
C LEU A 201 -6.90 8.81 14.46
N ALA A 202 -6.31 9.96 14.80
CA ALA A 202 -5.99 10.30 16.19
C ALA A 202 -7.24 10.38 17.09
N ALA A 203 -8.42 10.68 16.51
CA ALA A 203 -9.68 10.68 17.23
C ALA A 203 -10.25 9.26 17.49
N LYS A 204 -9.72 8.23 16.81
CA LYS A 204 -10.21 6.84 16.87
C LYS A 204 -9.37 6.00 17.84
N LYS A 205 -9.45 6.30 19.14
CA LYS A 205 -8.62 5.67 20.18
C LYS A 205 -8.60 4.15 20.12
N ASP A 206 -9.77 3.50 20.10
CA ASP A 206 -9.88 2.03 20.04
C ASP A 206 -9.15 1.43 18.82
N LEU A 207 -9.18 2.13 17.68
CA LEU A 207 -8.47 1.70 16.47
C LEU A 207 -6.95 1.80 16.66
N ILE A 208 -6.48 2.89 17.26
CA ILE A 208 -5.05 3.12 17.55
C ILE A 208 -4.55 2.13 18.58
N ASP A 209 -5.30 1.89 19.65
CA ASP A 209 -4.96 0.91 20.68
C ASP A 209 -4.86 -0.50 20.07
N ALA A 210 -5.77 -0.86 19.16
CA ALA A 210 -5.68 -2.11 18.41
C ALA A 210 -4.44 -2.19 17.49
N PHE A 211 -4.01 -1.06 16.89
CA PHE A 211 -2.77 -1.03 16.11
C PHE A 211 -1.53 -1.17 16.99
N ILE A 212 -1.51 -0.51 18.15
CA ILE A 212 -0.45 -0.63 19.15
C ILE A 212 -0.34 -2.07 19.62
N GLY A 213 -1.46 -2.70 20.01
CA GLY A 213 -1.52 -4.09 20.45
C GLY A 213 -0.97 -5.06 19.39
N ARG A 214 -1.46 -4.97 18.14
CA ARG A 214 -0.94 -5.79 17.03
C ARG A 214 0.56 -5.58 16.78
N THR A 215 1.06 -4.36 16.95
CA THR A 215 2.49 -4.06 16.76
C THR A 215 3.32 -4.66 17.89
N GLN A 216 2.80 -4.66 19.12
CA GLN A 216 3.43 -5.31 20.27
C GLN A 216 3.45 -6.84 20.11
N GLU A 217 2.33 -7.43 19.69
CA GLU A 217 2.22 -8.86 19.36
C GLU A 217 3.24 -9.25 18.28
N ALA A 218 3.29 -8.50 17.17
CA ALA A 218 4.28 -8.72 16.11
C ALA A 218 5.73 -8.60 16.63
N GLY A 219 6.00 -7.68 17.56
CA GLY A 219 7.31 -7.57 18.21
C GLY A 219 7.67 -8.77 19.10
N GLN A 220 6.68 -9.44 19.69
CA GLN A 220 6.89 -10.69 20.45
C GLN A 220 7.11 -11.89 19.52
N GLU A 221 6.39 -11.92 18.40
CA GLU A 221 6.41 -13.01 17.41
C GLU A 221 7.63 -12.97 16.50
N HIS A 222 8.01 -11.80 15.98
CA HIS A 222 9.12 -11.65 15.03
C HIS A 222 10.39 -11.08 15.69
N GLY A 223 10.29 -10.57 16.92
CA GLY A 223 11.41 -9.98 17.65
C GLY A 223 11.57 -8.49 17.38
N LYS A 224 12.64 -7.90 17.93
CA LYS A 224 12.84 -6.44 17.88
C LYS A 224 13.15 -5.96 16.46
N ILE A 225 12.58 -4.81 16.09
CA ILE A 225 12.93 -4.12 14.85
C ILE A 225 14.32 -3.50 14.99
N SER A 226 15.26 -3.88 14.12
CA SER A 226 16.64 -3.37 14.13
C SER A 226 16.87 -2.25 13.13
N SER A 227 16.23 -2.33 11.97
CA SER A 227 16.35 -1.38 10.87
C SER A 227 15.12 -1.42 9.98
N TYR A 228 14.98 -0.43 9.10
CA TYR A 228 13.97 -0.44 8.06
C TYR A 228 14.54 0.11 6.75
N GLU A 229 13.96 -0.30 5.63
CA GLU A 229 14.26 0.20 4.30
C GLU A 229 12.97 0.60 3.57
N LEU A 230 13.06 1.62 2.72
CA LEU A 230 11.97 2.00 1.84
C LEU A 230 12.01 1.09 0.61
N LEU A 231 10.96 0.30 0.43
CA LEU A 231 10.83 -0.60 -0.72
C LEU A 231 10.15 0.10 -1.91
N ASP A 232 9.02 0.75 -1.67
CA ASP A 232 8.24 1.41 -2.72
C ASP A 232 7.71 2.74 -2.24
N ASN A 233 7.81 3.76 -3.07
CA ASN A 233 7.18 5.06 -2.87
C ASN A 233 6.42 5.44 -4.13
N ARG A 234 5.09 5.32 -4.05
CA ARG A 234 4.22 5.40 -5.20
C ARG A 234 3.20 6.52 -5.08
N PRO A 235 3.22 7.52 -5.99
CA PRO A 235 2.10 8.43 -6.12
C PRO A 235 0.89 7.66 -6.65
N LEU A 236 -0.22 7.68 -5.92
CA LEU A 236 -1.47 7.06 -6.33
C LEU A 236 -2.32 8.03 -7.17
N ASN A 237 -2.26 9.31 -6.80
CA ASN A 237 -2.81 10.46 -7.52
C ASN A 237 -2.12 11.73 -6.96
N PRO A 238 -2.43 12.94 -7.45
CA PRO A 238 -1.77 14.17 -6.96
C PRO A 238 -1.89 14.43 -5.46
N ARG A 239 -2.86 13.80 -4.77
CA ARG A 239 -3.12 13.99 -3.34
C ARG A 239 -2.84 12.76 -2.49
N HIS A 240 -2.55 11.61 -3.08
CA HIS A 240 -2.41 10.34 -2.36
C HIS A 240 -1.10 9.65 -2.70
N ARG A 241 -0.49 9.04 -1.68
CA ARG A 241 0.77 8.33 -1.81
C ARG A 241 0.75 7.07 -0.96
N LEU A 242 1.28 6.00 -1.51
CA LEU A 242 1.56 4.75 -0.81
C LEU A 242 3.06 4.64 -0.61
N LEU A 243 3.49 4.40 0.62
CA LEU A 243 4.86 4.02 0.95
C LEU A 243 4.84 2.59 1.48
N THR A 244 5.71 1.75 0.96
CA THR A 244 5.96 0.41 1.50
C THR A 244 7.38 0.37 2.05
N CYS A 245 7.52 0.02 3.32
CA CYS A 245 8.80 -0.18 3.99
C CYS A 245 8.94 -1.64 4.41
N LEU A 246 10.16 -2.16 4.40
CA LEU A 246 10.49 -3.45 5.01
C LEU A 246 11.27 -3.18 6.29
N ALA A 247 10.75 -3.66 7.42
CA ALA A 247 11.40 -3.59 8.71
C ALA A 247 12.11 -4.93 8.97
N ALA A 248 13.42 -4.89 9.18
CA ALA A 248 14.17 -6.06 9.61
C ALA A 248 13.90 -6.30 11.10
N THR A 249 13.57 -7.54 11.45
CA THR A 249 13.44 -8.00 12.82
C THR A 249 14.46 -9.11 13.11
N GLU A 250 14.49 -9.60 14.35
CA GLU A 250 15.39 -10.67 14.76
C GLU A 250 15.05 -12.03 14.12
N ARG A 251 13.80 -12.25 13.71
CA ARG A 251 13.33 -13.54 13.14
C ARG A 251 12.95 -13.41 11.67
N GLU A 252 11.98 -12.54 11.37
CA GLU A 252 11.41 -12.41 10.02
C GLU A 252 11.07 -10.95 9.70
N PRO A 253 11.31 -10.46 8.47
CA PRO A 253 10.99 -9.08 8.12
C PRO A 253 9.48 -8.82 8.26
N LEU A 254 9.13 -7.57 8.54
CA LEU A 254 7.75 -7.09 8.53
C LEU A 254 7.57 -6.03 7.46
N ARG A 255 6.51 -6.17 6.67
CA ARG A 255 6.15 -5.18 5.66
C ARG A 255 5.18 -4.16 6.24
N TRP A 256 5.55 -2.89 6.13
CA TRP A 256 4.75 -1.75 6.56
C TRP A 256 4.27 -0.97 5.36
N GLN A 257 2.96 -0.73 5.28
CA GLN A 257 2.36 0.10 4.24
C GLN A 257 1.71 1.33 4.84
N PHE A 258 2.09 2.51 4.37
CA PHE A 258 1.60 3.79 4.83
C PHE A 258 0.89 4.52 3.69
N PHE A 259 -0.37 4.87 3.92
CA PHE A 259 -1.19 5.62 2.98
C PHE A 259 -1.27 7.05 3.46
N PHE A 260 -0.66 7.97 2.72
CA PHE A 260 -0.73 9.40 3.01
C PHE A 260 -1.68 10.11 2.06
N LYS A 261 -2.39 11.10 2.61
CA LYS A 261 -3.19 12.07 1.84
C LYS A 261 -2.70 13.48 2.11
N VAL A 262 -2.77 14.35 1.10
CA VAL A 262 -2.55 15.79 1.28
C VAL A 262 -3.84 16.41 1.82
N ASP A 263 -3.72 17.12 2.93
CA ASP A 263 -4.80 17.96 3.45
C ASP A 263 -5.05 19.13 2.48
N PRO A 264 -6.26 19.28 1.92
CA PRO A 264 -6.56 20.36 0.99
C PRO A 264 -6.51 21.76 1.64
N GLN A 265 -6.65 21.87 2.96
CA GLN A 265 -6.64 23.16 3.65
C GLN A 265 -5.22 23.65 3.96
N THR A 266 -4.36 22.74 4.43
CA THR A 266 -3.01 23.07 4.90
C THR A 266 -1.90 22.68 3.94
N GLY A 267 -2.19 21.84 2.95
CA GLY A 267 -1.19 21.23 2.07
C GLY A 267 -0.29 20.21 2.76
N SER A 268 -0.57 19.87 4.03
CA SER A 268 0.25 18.95 4.82
C SER A 268 -0.04 17.48 4.48
N TRP A 269 0.97 16.62 4.62
CA TRP A 269 0.79 15.18 4.44
C TRP A 269 0.30 14.54 5.73
N LEU A 270 -0.90 13.94 5.67
CA LEU A 270 -1.57 13.29 6.77
C LEU A 270 -1.65 11.79 6.54
N LEU A 271 -1.39 11.00 7.58
CA LEU A 271 -1.61 9.56 7.53
C LEU A 271 -3.11 9.29 7.41
N HIS A 272 -3.50 8.54 6.39
CA HIS A 272 -4.88 8.11 6.18
C HIS A 272 -5.08 6.65 6.60
N ASN A 273 -4.07 5.80 6.39
CA ASN A 273 -4.12 4.39 6.76
C ASN A 273 -2.70 3.84 6.95
N ILE A 274 -2.57 2.79 7.75
CA ILE A 274 -1.34 2.04 8.00
C ILE A 274 -1.67 0.56 8.11
N ARG A 275 -0.78 -0.28 7.56
CA ARG A 275 -0.86 -1.73 7.63
C ARG A 275 0.51 -2.29 7.95
N VAL A 276 0.51 -3.39 8.69
CA VAL A 276 1.68 -4.25 8.93
C VAL A 276 1.27 -5.69 8.66
N ASP A 277 2.11 -6.45 7.98
CA ASP A 277 2.00 -7.90 7.82
C ASP A 277 3.36 -8.54 7.54
N ASP A 278 3.39 -9.87 7.62
CA ASP A 278 4.50 -10.78 7.34
C ASP A 278 4.40 -11.41 5.94
N LEU A 279 3.45 -10.94 5.11
CA LEU A 279 3.14 -11.55 3.81
C LEU A 279 4.19 -11.18 2.76
N PHE A 280 5.24 -11.98 2.67
CA PHE A 280 6.13 -12.07 1.51
C PHE A 280 5.70 -13.28 0.68
N ASP A 281 4.81 -13.07 -0.28
CA ASP A 281 4.44 -14.11 -1.25
C ASP A 281 5.42 -14.14 -2.43
N GLU A 282 5.30 -15.14 -3.31
CA GLU A 282 6.14 -15.29 -4.51
C GLU A 282 6.12 -14.04 -5.42
N SER A 283 5.13 -13.14 -5.29
CA SER A 283 5.10 -11.88 -6.06
C SER A 283 6.22 -10.90 -5.69
N PHE A 284 6.94 -11.15 -4.59
CA PHE A 284 8.18 -10.45 -4.22
C PHE A 284 9.44 -11.04 -4.85
N LEU A 285 9.37 -12.24 -5.44
CA LEU A 285 10.53 -13.00 -5.90
C LEU A 285 10.67 -13.05 -7.43
N ILE A 286 9.83 -12.31 -8.17
CA ILE A 286 9.80 -12.38 -9.63
C ILE A 286 10.43 -11.10 -10.21
N ASP A 287 11.67 -11.25 -10.69
CA ASP A 287 12.27 -10.42 -11.75
C ASP A 287 11.63 -10.74 -13.12
#